data_AF-A0A1L3I6G8-F1
#
_entry.id   AF-A0A1L3I6G8-F1
#
_cell.length_a   1.000
_cell.length_b   1.000
_cell.length_c   1.000
_cell.angle_alpha   90.00
_cell.angle_beta   90.00
_cell.angle_gamma   90.00
#
_symmetry.space_group_name_H-M   'P 1'
#
loop_
_entity.id
_entity.type
_entity.pdbx_description
1 polymer ?
#
loop_
_entity_poly.entity_id
_entity_poly.type
_entity_poly.pdbx_seq_one_letter_code
_entity_poly.pdbx_strand_id
1 'polypeptide(L)'
;MTFSIRFPRECNPKALAEFSCQIDALGYGENFRIDTRPVRFFTPTAMIFLAKVCRQRARKHSDEKVLYTGLAGHDYANNLGFSDALSLKGRPYPKGAFGGQTYIPMSVMTREALEDRAVDMDFALGDAIQERCEDIAQIVSQGKSDSLRSVVARSFCEIFRNTFEHGEADSAVFCAQYWRQRDIVEICIADRGVGIEKSLGASKYTHPENNREALYYSLMPGISSKAWRHKKKKAHQKSVWDNAGFGLFFAHQLFGELGHFFLASEGHALLIKPNTFEEFECNIKGTLVSMSIDLSDEEKIDACIKGISKLAQKVKERIGVKSVCFASVEGFLRTGSL
;
A
#
# COMPACT_ATOMS: atom_id res chain seq x y z
N MET A 1 19.98 -3.34 -29.01
CA MET A 1 20.73 -2.86 -27.81
C MET A 1 20.20 -3.57 -26.57
N THR A 2 21.07 -3.99 -25.64
CA THR A 2 20.65 -4.67 -24.40
C THR A 2 21.02 -3.84 -23.18
N PHE A 3 20.04 -3.53 -22.33
CA PHE A 3 20.26 -2.92 -21.02
C PHE A 3 20.27 -3.99 -19.93
N SER A 4 21.11 -3.80 -18.90
CA SER A 4 21.13 -4.68 -17.73
C SER A 4 21.24 -3.87 -16.46
N ILE A 5 20.42 -4.21 -15.47
CA ILE A 5 20.42 -3.59 -14.14
C ILE A 5 20.41 -4.66 -13.05
N ARG A 6 21.02 -4.39 -11.90
CA ARG A 6 20.98 -5.26 -10.73
C ARG A 6 19.87 -4.82 -9.79
N PHE A 7 19.04 -5.75 -9.34
CA PHE A 7 18.09 -5.48 -8.25
C PHE A 7 18.87 -5.27 -6.95
N PRO A 8 18.44 -4.35 -6.06
CA PRO A 8 19.13 -4.08 -4.81
C PRO A 8 19.25 -5.35 -3.94
N ARG A 9 20.42 -5.52 -3.32
CA ARG A 9 20.70 -6.63 -2.40
C ARG A 9 19.79 -6.61 -1.18
N GLU A 10 19.65 -5.43 -0.58
CA GLU A 10 18.76 -5.15 0.54
C GLU A 10 17.48 -4.50 -0.01
N CYS A 11 16.33 -5.16 0.11
CA CYS A 11 15.08 -4.68 -0.45
C CYS A 11 14.34 -3.70 0.47
N ASN A 12 15.06 -2.77 1.08
CA ASN A 12 14.44 -1.71 1.89
C ASN A 12 13.74 -0.68 0.99
N PRO A 13 12.75 0.08 1.50
CA PRO A 13 11.94 0.98 0.66
C PRO A 13 12.74 2.04 -0.10
N LYS A 14 13.81 2.59 0.50
CA LYS A 14 14.71 3.55 -0.17
C LYS A 14 15.40 2.94 -1.39
N ALA A 15 16.00 1.77 -1.23
CA ALA A 15 16.67 1.06 -2.32
C ALA A 15 15.70 0.67 -3.45
N LEU A 16 14.45 0.33 -3.10
CA LEU A 16 13.40 0.07 -4.09
C LEU A 16 13.01 1.34 -4.86
N ALA A 17 12.83 2.46 -4.16
CA ALA A 17 12.55 3.76 -4.78
C ALA A 17 13.67 4.19 -5.74
N GLU A 18 14.92 4.15 -5.30
CA GLU A 18 16.10 4.43 -6.14
C GLU A 18 16.16 3.52 -7.38
N PHE A 19 15.88 2.22 -7.21
CA PHE A 19 15.82 1.26 -8.32
C PHE A 19 14.74 1.63 -9.35
N SER A 20 13.59 2.14 -8.93
CA SER A 20 12.54 2.57 -9.86
C SER A 20 12.98 3.76 -10.73
N CYS A 21 13.68 4.73 -10.15
CA CYS A 21 14.22 5.87 -10.88
C CYS A 21 15.32 5.45 -11.86
N GLN A 22 16.19 4.51 -11.46
CA GLN A 22 17.20 3.93 -12.34
C GLN A 22 16.58 3.24 -13.55
N ILE A 23 15.47 2.49 -13.37
CA ILE A 23 14.77 1.84 -14.49
C ILE A 23 14.16 2.86 -15.45
N ASP A 24 13.55 3.93 -14.94
CA ASP A 24 12.89 4.91 -15.79
C ASP A 24 13.87 5.77 -16.59
N ALA A 25 15.06 6.04 -16.03
CA ALA A 25 16.13 6.77 -16.71
C ALA A 25 16.74 5.98 -17.89
N LEU A 26 16.55 4.66 -17.96
CA LEU A 26 17.01 3.85 -19.07
C LEU A 26 16.06 3.95 -20.26
N GLY A 27 16.59 4.30 -21.43
CA GLY A 27 15.84 4.32 -22.69
C GLY A 27 15.42 2.92 -23.18
N TYR A 28 14.87 2.86 -24.39
CA TYR A 28 14.45 1.61 -25.03
C TYR A 28 15.64 0.73 -25.44
N GLY A 29 15.59 -0.57 -25.08
CA GLY A 29 16.44 -1.61 -25.64
C GLY A 29 15.61 -2.74 -26.26
N GLU A 30 16.25 -3.59 -27.07
CA GLU A 30 15.61 -4.82 -27.57
C GLU A 30 15.45 -5.84 -26.43
N ASN A 31 16.41 -5.86 -25.50
CA ASN A 31 16.36 -6.67 -24.30
C ASN A 31 16.67 -5.80 -23.08
N PHE A 32 15.88 -5.96 -22.03
CA PHE A 32 16.12 -5.38 -20.73
C PHE A 32 16.25 -6.48 -19.68
N ARG A 33 17.43 -6.61 -19.09
CA ARG A 33 17.75 -7.68 -18.15
C ARG A 33 17.82 -7.17 -16.72
N ILE A 34 17.11 -7.85 -15.83
CA ILE A 34 17.16 -7.60 -14.38
C ILE A 34 17.88 -8.76 -13.71
N ASP A 35 18.96 -8.46 -13.01
CA ASP A 35 19.75 -9.42 -12.25
C ASP A 35 19.32 -9.44 -10.78
N THR A 36 18.72 -10.54 -10.36
CA THR A 36 18.22 -10.79 -9.00
C THR A 36 19.16 -11.67 -8.17
N ARG A 37 20.32 -12.07 -8.70
CA ARG A 37 21.32 -12.84 -7.94
C ARG A 37 21.83 -12.13 -6.67
N PRO A 38 21.97 -10.79 -6.63
CA PRO A 38 22.41 -10.11 -5.42
C PRO A 38 21.38 -10.11 -4.30
N VAL A 39 20.11 -10.39 -4.59
CA VAL A 39 19.00 -10.26 -3.63
C VAL A 39 19.15 -11.28 -2.52
N ARG A 40 19.08 -10.82 -1.26
CA ARG A 40 19.14 -11.74 -0.12
C ARG A 40 17.82 -12.45 0.13
N PHE A 41 16.73 -11.70 0.08
CA PHE A 41 15.39 -12.19 0.36
C PHE A 41 14.36 -11.24 -0.25
N PHE A 42 13.36 -11.80 -0.92
CA PHE A 42 12.25 -11.04 -1.47
C PHE A 42 11.11 -10.97 -0.45
N THR A 43 10.87 -9.81 0.13
CA THR A 43 9.68 -9.57 0.98
C THR A 43 8.43 -9.37 0.12
N PRO A 44 7.20 -9.44 0.68
CA PRO A 44 5.97 -9.04 -0.02
C PRO A 44 6.10 -7.71 -0.77
N THR A 45 6.72 -6.72 -0.14
CA THR A 45 6.97 -5.39 -0.72
C THR A 45 7.92 -5.47 -1.91
N ALA A 46 9.05 -6.16 -1.77
CA ALA A 46 10.03 -6.28 -2.84
C ALA A 46 9.45 -6.98 -4.08
N MET A 47 8.64 -8.02 -3.88
CA MET A 47 7.98 -8.75 -4.98
C MET A 47 6.99 -7.86 -5.73
N ILE A 48 6.06 -7.22 -5.00
CA ILE A 48 5.06 -6.34 -5.62
C ILE A 48 5.74 -5.17 -6.33
N PHE A 49 6.75 -4.57 -5.70
CA PHE A 49 7.47 -3.43 -6.25
C PHE A 49 8.18 -3.79 -7.57
N LEU A 50 8.96 -4.89 -7.59
CA LEU A 50 9.64 -5.32 -8.81
C LEU A 50 8.63 -5.62 -9.93
N ALA A 51 7.56 -6.37 -9.61
CA ALA A 51 6.53 -6.69 -10.59
C ALA A 51 5.87 -5.42 -11.16
N LYS A 52 5.57 -4.45 -10.31
CA LYS A 52 4.95 -3.18 -10.70
C LYS A 52 5.82 -2.38 -11.66
N VAL A 53 7.10 -2.18 -11.33
CA VAL A 53 8.06 -1.43 -12.17
C VAL A 53 8.34 -2.15 -13.48
N CYS A 54 8.52 -3.48 -13.46
CA CYS A 54 8.72 -4.26 -14.69
C CYS A 54 7.53 -4.16 -15.63
N ARG A 55 6.31 -4.31 -15.11
CA ARG A 55 5.08 -4.21 -15.90
C ARG A 55 4.78 -2.79 -16.36
N GLN A 56 5.32 -1.77 -15.69
CA GLN A 56 5.29 -0.39 -16.20
C GLN A 56 6.22 -0.24 -17.39
N ARG A 57 7.46 -0.72 -17.28
CA ARG A 57 8.42 -0.68 -18.38
C ARG A 57 7.95 -1.45 -19.61
N ALA A 58 7.48 -2.69 -19.42
CA ALA A 58 6.95 -3.50 -20.53
C ALA A 58 5.77 -2.86 -21.26
N ARG A 59 5.00 -1.96 -20.60
CA ARG A 59 3.95 -1.18 -21.27
C ARG A 59 4.50 0.07 -21.98
N LYS A 60 5.51 0.74 -21.39
CA LYS A 60 6.20 1.89 -21.99
C LYS A 60 6.99 1.48 -23.25
N HIS A 61 7.50 0.25 -23.26
CA HIS A 61 8.33 -0.33 -24.32
C HIS A 61 7.79 -1.70 -24.71
N SER A 62 6.68 -1.74 -25.46
CA SER A 62 5.98 -3.00 -25.80
C SER A 62 6.81 -4.01 -26.59
N ASP A 63 7.78 -3.54 -27.37
CA ASP A 63 8.66 -4.38 -28.19
C ASP A 63 9.94 -4.82 -27.45
N GLU A 64 10.18 -4.31 -26.23
CA GLU A 64 11.33 -4.68 -25.42
C GLU A 64 11.08 -5.99 -24.67
N LYS A 65 12.03 -6.93 -24.77
CA LYS A 65 11.98 -8.19 -24.02
C LYS A 65 12.55 -7.99 -22.62
N VAL A 66 11.68 -8.04 -21.61
CA VAL A 66 12.10 -8.04 -20.20
C VAL A 66 12.54 -9.44 -19.78
N LEU A 67 13.78 -9.57 -19.32
CA LEU A 67 14.44 -10.82 -18.95
C LEU A 67 14.93 -10.79 -17.51
N TYR A 68 14.91 -11.93 -16.83
CA TYR A 68 15.34 -12.03 -15.43
C TYR A 68 16.45 -13.05 -15.27
N THR A 69 17.47 -12.72 -14.47
CA THR A 69 18.57 -13.63 -14.11
C THR A 69 18.56 -13.86 -12.61
N GLY A 70 18.77 -15.10 -12.16
CA GLY A 70 18.82 -15.46 -10.74
C GLY A 70 17.48 -15.79 -10.07
N LEU A 71 16.35 -15.58 -10.76
CA LEU A 71 15.01 -15.75 -10.15
C LEU A 71 14.75 -17.19 -9.67
N ALA A 72 15.38 -18.18 -10.31
CA ALA A 72 15.29 -19.59 -9.93
C ALA A 72 15.86 -19.89 -8.53
N GLY A 73 16.72 -19.03 -7.98
CA GLY A 73 17.29 -19.22 -6.63
C GLY A 73 16.40 -18.68 -5.50
N HIS A 74 15.20 -18.18 -5.82
CA HIS A 74 14.31 -17.49 -4.87
C HIS A 74 13.03 -18.28 -4.61
N ASP A 75 13.17 -19.51 -4.11
CA ASP A 75 12.05 -20.46 -3.91
C ASP A 75 10.93 -19.87 -3.05
N TYR A 76 11.25 -19.15 -1.97
CA TYR A 76 10.25 -18.46 -1.16
C TYR A 76 9.36 -17.53 -1.99
N ALA A 77 9.96 -16.66 -2.80
CA ALA A 77 9.22 -15.71 -3.63
C ALA A 77 8.44 -16.42 -4.73
N ASN A 78 9.07 -17.42 -5.33
CA ASN A 78 8.44 -18.27 -6.32
C ASN A 78 7.29 -19.08 -5.74
N ASN A 79 7.29 -19.37 -4.44
CA ASN A 79 6.18 -19.99 -3.69
C ASN A 79 5.09 -19.00 -3.29
N LEU A 80 5.24 -17.69 -3.55
CA LEU A 80 4.21 -16.66 -3.32
C LEU A 80 3.62 -16.06 -4.60
N GLY A 81 3.91 -16.63 -5.78
CA GLY A 81 3.29 -16.22 -7.05
C GLY A 81 4.12 -15.19 -7.82
N PHE A 82 5.38 -14.98 -7.43
CA PHE A 82 6.20 -13.92 -7.99
C PHE A 82 6.52 -14.09 -9.48
N SER A 83 6.77 -15.33 -9.93
CA SER A 83 7.04 -15.60 -11.35
C SER A 83 5.85 -15.27 -12.25
N ASP A 84 4.62 -15.54 -11.79
CA ASP A 84 3.38 -15.19 -12.51
C ASP A 84 3.18 -13.67 -12.52
N ALA A 85 3.46 -12.99 -11.41
CA ALA A 85 3.41 -11.53 -11.33
C ALA A 85 4.37 -10.83 -12.31
N LEU A 86 5.49 -11.50 -12.66
CA LEU A 86 6.46 -11.06 -13.68
C LEU A 86 6.10 -11.54 -15.11
N SER A 87 4.97 -12.21 -15.30
CA SER A 87 4.49 -12.71 -16.61
C SER A 87 5.46 -13.68 -17.30
N LEU A 88 6.16 -14.52 -16.52
CA LEU A 88 7.11 -15.49 -17.05
C LEU A 88 6.40 -16.72 -17.62
N LYS A 89 6.41 -16.86 -18.96
CA LYS A 89 5.86 -18.05 -19.65
C LYS A 89 6.70 -19.30 -19.35
N GLY A 90 6.03 -20.44 -19.18
CA GLY A 90 6.69 -21.76 -19.07
C GLY A 90 7.40 -22.04 -17.75
N ARG A 91 7.36 -21.09 -16.79
CA ARG A 91 7.72 -21.31 -15.38
C ARG A 91 6.49 -21.06 -14.51
N PRO A 92 5.36 -21.74 -14.79
CA PRO A 92 4.17 -21.56 -13.99
C PRO A 92 4.50 -21.91 -12.54
N TYR A 93 3.97 -21.10 -11.65
CA TYR A 93 3.81 -21.41 -10.25
C TYR A 93 3.35 -22.88 -10.02
N PRO A 94 3.78 -23.57 -8.94
CA PRO A 94 3.09 -24.79 -8.53
C PRO A 94 1.62 -24.42 -8.29
N LYS A 95 0.71 -24.89 -9.14
CA LYS A 95 -0.73 -24.65 -9.00
C LYS A 95 -1.15 -25.02 -7.56
N GLY A 96 -1.60 -24.05 -6.77
CA GLY A 96 -2.25 -24.31 -5.48
C GLY A 96 -1.60 -23.80 -4.20
N ALA A 97 -0.89 -22.67 -4.18
CA ALA A 97 -0.70 -21.98 -2.90
C ALA A 97 -2.01 -21.29 -2.48
N PHE A 98 -2.82 -22.01 -1.73
CA PHE A 98 -4.10 -21.54 -1.20
C PHE A 98 -3.90 -20.66 0.04
N GLY A 99 -2.97 -19.71 -0.02
CA GLY A 99 -2.57 -18.94 1.16
C GLY A 99 -2.37 -19.79 2.42
N GLY A 100 -2.46 -19.16 3.57
CA GLY A 100 -2.49 -19.90 4.83
C GLY A 100 -2.76 -18.98 6.00
N GLN A 101 -2.69 -19.56 7.20
CA GLN A 101 -2.89 -18.80 8.43
C GLN A 101 -1.83 -17.71 8.65
N THR A 102 -0.68 -17.78 7.97
CA THR A 102 0.45 -16.86 8.16
C THR A 102 0.88 -16.13 6.90
N TYR A 103 0.20 -16.30 5.78
CA TYR A 103 0.61 -15.63 4.55
C TYR A 103 -0.54 -15.51 3.55
N ILE A 104 -0.43 -14.48 2.72
CA ILE A 104 -1.28 -14.24 1.56
C ILE A 104 -0.32 -14.17 0.36
N PRO A 105 -0.38 -15.13 -0.60
CA PRO A 105 0.42 -15.06 -1.80
C PRO A 105 0.03 -13.82 -2.62
N MET A 106 0.83 -13.47 -3.62
CA MET A 106 0.51 -12.39 -4.54
C MET A 106 -0.87 -12.62 -5.15
N SER A 107 -1.83 -11.84 -4.67
CA SER A 107 -3.25 -11.98 -4.93
C SER A 107 -3.75 -10.73 -5.65
N VAL A 108 -4.79 -10.89 -6.46
CA VAL A 108 -5.42 -9.79 -7.19
C VAL A 108 -6.85 -9.66 -6.71
N MET A 109 -7.23 -8.47 -6.27
CA MET A 109 -8.62 -8.08 -6.08
C MET A 109 -9.03 -7.27 -7.32
N THR A 110 -10.11 -7.66 -7.99
CA THR A 110 -10.63 -6.95 -9.16
C THR A 110 -11.93 -6.24 -8.83
N ARG A 111 -12.16 -5.11 -9.49
CA ARG A 111 -13.44 -4.38 -9.42
C ARG A 111 -14.60 -5.27 -9.85
N GLU A 112 -14.44 -6.00 -10.94
CA GLU A 112 -15.43 -6.95 -11.47
C GLU A 112 -15.88 -7.95 -10.40
N ALA A 113 -14.94 -8.66 -9.77
CA ALA A 113 -15.28 -9.65 -8.74
C ALA A 113 -15.94 -9.04 -7.48
N LEU A 114 -15.59 -7.79 -7.16
CA LEU A 114 -16.23 -7.06 -6.06
C LEU A 114 -17.64 -6.61 -6.43
N GLU A 115 -17.87 -6.18 -7.67
CA GLU A 115 -19.18 -5.78 -8.19
C GLU A 115 -20.12 -6.99 -8.28
N ASP A 116 -19.64 -8.13 -8.79
CA ASP A 116 -20.37 -9.40 -8.79
C ASP A 116 -20.76 -9.82 -7.37
N ARG A 117 -19.79 -9.78 -6.44
CA ARG A 117 -20.04 -10.08 -5.02
C ARG A 117 -21.07 -9.13 -4.41
N ALA A 118 -21.05 -7.87 -4.81
CA ALA A 118 -21.99 -6.87 -4.32
C ALA A 118 -23.42 -7.19 -4.80
N VAL A 119 -23.57 -7.58 -6.06
CA VAL A 119 -24.87 -8.01 -6.62
C VAL A 119 -25.38 -9.27 -5.92
N ASP A 120 -24.53 -10.29 -5.74
CA ASP A 120 -24.92 -11.56 -5.12
C ASP A 120 -25.42 -11.43 -3.68
N MET A 121 -24.91 -10.44 -2.94
CA MET A 121 -25.22 -10.21 -1.53
C MET A 121 -26.17 -9.04 -1.27
N ASP A 122 -26.64 -8.36 -2.33
CA ASP A 122 -27.36 -7.08 -2.23
C ASP A 122 -26.60 -6.01 -1.41
N PHE A 123 -25.28 -5.94 -1.65
CA PHE A 123 -24.34 -5.03 -1.02
C PHE A 123 -23.99 -3.85 -1.93
N ALA A 124 -23.50 -2.75 -1.35
CA ALA A 124 -22.76 -1.76 -2.13
C ALA A 124 -21.32 -2.23 -2.35
N LEU A 125 -20.64 -1.73 -3.40
CA LEU A 125 -19.22 -2.02 -3.66
C LEU A 125 -18.34 -1.84 -2.41
N GLY A 126 -18.59 -0.78 -1.64
CA GLY A 126 -17.85 -0.49 -0.41
C GLY A 126 -18.04 -1.53 0.69
N ASP A 127 -19.14 -2.27 0.71
CA ASP A 127 -19.42 -3.34 1.68
C ASP A 127 -18.75 -4.65 1.25
N ALA A 128 -18.73 -4.96 -0.06
CA ALA A 128 -17.96 -6.07 -0.61
C ALA A 128 -16.44 -5.90 -0.34
N ILE A 129 -15.92 -4.67 -0.48
CA ILE A 129 -14.53 -4.35 -0.10
C ILE A 129 -14.31 -4.61 1.40
N GLN A 130 -15.24 -4.18 2.25
CA GLN A 130 -15.14 -4.34 3.71
C GLN A 130 -15.05 -5.83 4.10
N GLU A 131 -15.91 -6.68 3.54
CA GLU A 131 -15.88 -8.14 3.76
C GLU A 131 -14.50 -8.72 3.43
N ARG A 132 -13.95 -8.40 2.26
CA ARG A 132 -12.61 -8.86 1.85
C ARG A 132 -11.50 -8.35 2.78
N CYS A 133 -11.63 -7.14 3.31
CA CYS A 133 -10.64 -6.56 4.21
C CYS A 133 -10.65 -7.23 5.58
N GLU A 134 -11.80 -7.72 6.05
CA GLU A 134 -11.91 -8.48 7.29
C GLU A 134 -11.16 -9.82 7.20
N ASP A 135 -11.27 -10.52 6.07
CA ASP A 135 -10.48 -11.74 5.81
C ASP A 135 -8.98 -11.47 5.86
N ILE A 136 -8.52 -10.41 5.18
CA ILE A 136 -7.11 -10.03 5.14
C ILE A 136 -6.62 -9.62 6.54
N ALA A 137 -7.43 -8.87 7.28
CA ALA A 137 -7.10 -8.42 8.63
C ALA A 137 -7.02 -9.57 9.64
N GLN A 138 -7.82 -10.63 9.47
CA GLN A 138 -7.71 -11.83 10.30
C GLN A 138 -6.32 -12.46 10.19
N ILE A 139 -5.76 -12.51 8.98
CA ILE A 139 -4.41 -13.01 8.74
C ILE A 139 -3.38 -11.99 9.26
N VAL A 140 -3.53 -10.70 8.99
CA VAL A 140 -2.51 -9.71 9.40
C VAL A 140 -2.47 -9.49 10.92
N SER A 141 -3.58 -9.61 11.62
CA SER A 141 -3.63 -9.41 13.07
C SER A 141 -3.20 -10.65 13.87
N GLN A 142 -3.13 -11.83 13.25
CA GLN A 142 -2.75 -13.11 13.88
C GLN A 142 -3.49 -13.40 15.20
N GLY A 143 -4.71 -12.89 15.37
CA GLY A 143 -5.51 -13.09 16.59
C GLY A 143 -4.99 -12.38 17.85
N LYS A 144 -4.06 -11.43 17.71
CA LYS A 144 -3.42 -10.72 18.83
C LYS A 144 -4.35 -9.79 19.59
N SER A 145 -5.23 -9.08 18.90
CA SER A 145 -6.21 -8.19 19.53
C SER A 145 -7.37 -7.94 18.58
N ASP A 146 -8.60 -7.95 19.11
CA ASP A 146 -9.79 -7.54 18.37
C ASP A 146 -9.72 -6.08 17.94
N SER A 147 -9.08 -5.25 18.76
CA SER A 147 -8.87 -3.83 18.48
C SER A 147 -7.95 -3.67 17.27
N LEU A 148 -6.85 -4.42 17.23
CA LEU A 148 -5.91 -4.47 16.11
C LEU A 148 -6.61 -4.95 14.84
N ARG A 149 -7.29 -6.11 14.89
CA ARG A 149 -8.02 -6.67 13.74
C ARG A 149 -8.99 -5.65 13.15
N SER A 150 -9.76 -4.98 14.00
CA SER A 150 -10.75 -3.96 13.58
C SER A 150 -10.10 -2.72 12.95
N VAL A 151 -8.97 -2.25 13.50
CA VAL A 151 -8.23 -1.11 12.94
C VAL A 151 -7.62 -1.49 11.59
N VAL A 152 -6.97 -2.64 11.52
CA VAL A 152 -6.34 -3.17 10.30
C VAL A 152 -7.37 -3.35 9.18
N ALA A 153 -8.52 -3.97 9.46
CA ALA A 153 -9.59 -4.15 8.48
C ALA A 153 -10.07 -2.82 7.89
N ARG A 154 -10.29 -1.82 8.74
CA ARG A 154 -10.74 -0.49 8.30
C ARG A 154 -9.66 0.26 7.53
N SER A 155 -8.40 0.17 7.95
CA SER A 155 -7.26 0.73 7.23
C SER A 155 -7.12 0.14 5.84
N PHE A 156 -7.25 -1.19 5.71
CA PHE A 156 -7.22 -1.85 4.41
C PHE A 156 -8.42 -1.48 3.55
N CYS A 157 -9.61 -1.41 4.14
CA CYS A 157 -10.81 -0.98 3.43
C CYS A 157 -10.64 0.42 2.83
N GLU A 158 -10.06 1.36 3.57
CA GLU A 158 -9.74 2.70 3.05
C GLU A 158 -8.71 2.65 1.92
N ILE A 159 -7.65 1.83 2.04
CA ILE A 159 -6.63 1.68 0.99
C ILE A 159 -7.24 1.09 -0.29
N PHE A 160 -8.05 0.03 -0.19
CA PHE A 160 -8.70 -0.58 -1.35
C PHE A 160 -9.79 0.34 -1.94
N ARG A 161 -10.56 1.06 -1.12
CA ARG A 161 -11.47 2.10 -1.62
C ARG A 161 -10.72 3.21 -2.34
N ASN A 162 -9.57 3.65 -1.81
CA ASN A 162 -8.70 4.59 -2.50
C ASN A 162 -8.25 4.06 -3.86
N THR A 163 -7.98 2.76 -3.98
CA THR A 163 -7.69 2.14 -5.28
C THR A 163 -8.90 2.14 -6.22
N PHE A 164 -10.03 1.55 -5.81
CA PHE A 164 -11.15 1.31 -6.72
C PHE A 164 -12.00 2.55 -6.93
N GLU A 165 -12.39 3.24 -5.85
CA GLU A 165 -13.30 4.39 -5.93
C GLU A 165 -12.58 5.65 -6.36
N HIS A 166 -11.33 5.85 -5.93
CA HIS A 166 -10.60 7.12 -6.11
C HIS A 166 -9.46 7.04 -7.14
N GLY A 167 -8.80 5.89 -7.23
CA GLY A 167 -7.67 5.62 -8.12
C GLY A 167 -8.09 5.19 -9.52
N GLU A 168 -9.38 4.88 -9.73
CA GLU A 168 -9.93 4.40 -11.01
C GLU A 168 -9.20 3.18 -11.56
N ALA A 169 -8.65 2.35 -10.66
CA ALA A 169 -8.03 1.10 -11.04
C ALA A 169 -9.08 -0.02 -11.08
N ASP A 170 -8.98 -0.90 -12.07
CA ASP A 170 -9.82 -2.10 -12.16
C ASP A 170 -9.31 -3.24 -11.26
N SER A 171 -8.10 -3.11 -10.73
CA SER A 171 -7.49 -4.12 -9.87
C SER A 171 -6.47 -3.57 -8.88
N ALA A 172 -6.35 -4.26 -7.76
CA ALA A 172 -5.33 -4.10 -6.74
C ALA A 172 -4.57 -5.42 -6.56
N VAL A 173 -3.25 -5.38 -6.47
CA VAL A 173 -2.40 -6.53 -6.13
C VAL A 173 -1.95 -6.39 -4.69
N PHE A 174 -1.98 -7.49 -3.93
CA PHE A 174 -1.53 -7.49 -2.55
C PHE A 174 -0.86 -8.81 -2.17
N CYS A 175 0.02 -8.76 -1.17
CA CYS A 175 0.76 -9.91 -0.64
C CYS A 175 1.09 -9.62 0.82
N ALA A 176 1.00 -10.63 1.67
CA ALA A 176 1.30 -10.51 3.09
C ALA A 176 2.05 -11.72 3.63
N GLN A 177 2.88 -11.51 4.63
CA GLN A 177 3.60 -12.56 5.34
C GLN A 177 3.70 -12.22 6.82
N TYR A 178 3.36 -13.18 7.66
CA TYR A 178 3.70 -13.21 9.08
C TYR A 178 4.94 -14.06 9.33
N TRP A 179 5.97 -13.47 9.93
CA TRP A 179 7.19 -14.18 10.33
C TRP A 179 7.14 -14.55 11.82
N ARG A 180 6.61 -15.73 12.13
CA ARG A 180 6.43 -16.26 13.50
C ARG A 180 7.63 -16.05 14.43
N GLN A 181 8.85 -16.30 13.95
CA GLN A 181 10.06 -16.18 14.78
C GLN A 181 10.37 -14.75 15.23
N ARG A 182 9.92 -13.76 14.47
CA ARG A 182 10.14 -12.34 14.75
C ARG A 182 8.87 -11.66 15.28
N ASP A 183 7.74 -12.35 15.22
CA ASP A 183 6.41 -11.82 15.47
C ASP A 183 6.08 -10.57 14.62
N ILE A 184 6.58 -10.51 13.39
CA ILE A 184 6.37 -9.36 12.48
C ILE A 184 5.44 -9.76 11.35
N VAL A 185 4.53 -8.87 10.96
CA VAL A 185 3.78 -8.97 9.71
C VAL A 185 4.21 -7.88 8.74
N GLU A 186 4.41 -8.22 7.47
CA GLU A 186 4.47 -7.27 6.37
C GLU A 186 3.32 -7.54 5.39
N ILE A 187 2.69 -6.47 4.92
CA ILE A 187 1.74 -6.47 3.82
C ILE A 187 2.09 -5.35 2.84
N CYS A 188 1.96 -5.63 1.55
CA CYS A 188 2.05 -4.62 0.50
C CYS A 188 0.81 -4.69 -0.38
N ILE A 189 0.23 -3.52 -0.69
CA ILE A 189 -0.93 -3.33 -1.55
C ILE A 189 -0.54 -2.33 -2.63
N ALA A 190 -0.82 -2.62 -3.89
CA ALA A 190 -0.51 -1.74 -5.00
C ALA A 190 -1.55 -1.81 -6.10
N ASP A 191 -1.81 -0.67 -6.74
CA ASP A 191 -2.69 -0.57 -7.90
C ASP A 191 -1.94 -0.05 -9.12
N ARG A 192 -2.65 0.28 -10.20
CA ARG A 192 -2.07 0.98 -11.36
C ARG A 192 -2.96 2.14 -11.82
N GLY A 193 -3.64 2.75 -10.87
CA GLY A 193 -4.61 3.81 -11.09
C GLY A 193 -3.98 5.14 -11.48
N VAL A 194 -4.76 6.19 -11.32
CA VAL A 194 -4.39 7.57 -11.69
C VAL A 194 -3.35 8.21 -10.78
N GLY A 195 -3.11 7.65 -9.60
CA GLY A 195 -2.21 8.19 -8.57
C GLY A 195 -2.90 9.17 -7.62
N ILE A 196 -2.26 9.43 -6.48
CA ILE A 196 -2.83 10.22 -5.38
C ILE A 196 -3.01 11.69 -5.76
N GLU A 197 -2.04 12.31 -6.44
CA GLU A 197 -2.13 13.72 -6.87
C GLU A 197 -3.37 13.97 -7.73
N LYS A 198 -3.51 13.20 -8.82
CA LYS A 198 -4.65 13.32 -9.74
C LYS A 198 -5.97 12.99 -9.04
N SER A 199 -5.98 12.01 -8.13
CA SER A 199 -7.17 11.64 -7.38
C SER A 199 -7.63 12.72 -6.38
N LEU A 200 -6.68 13.36 -5.69
CA LEU A 200 -6.95 14.45 -4.76
C LEU A 200 -7.25 15.77 -5.47
N GLY A 201 -6.72 16.00 -6.67
CA GLY A 201 -7.02 17.19 -7.48
C GLY A 201 -8.51 17.34 -7.82
N ALA A 202 -9.29 16.25 -7.79
CA ALA A 202 -10.74 16.27 -7.93
C ALA A 202 -11.50 16.72 -6.66
N SER A 203 -10.80 16.88 -5.53
CA SER A 203 -11.36 17.36 -4.26
C SER A 203 -11.71 18.85 -4.33
N LYS A 204 -12.75 19.25 -3.58
CA LYS A 204 -13.10 20.67 -3.38
C LYS A 204 -12.29 21.36 -2.28
N TYR A 205 -11.54 20.61 -1.49
CA TYR A 205 -10.94 21.09 -0.24
C TYR A 205 -9.41 21.03 -0.24
N THR A 206 -8.82 20.30 -1.18
CA THR A 206 -7.38 20.04 -1.26
C THR A 206 -6.94 20.10 -2.72
N HIS A 207 -5.97 20.97 -3.00
CA HIS A 207 -5.39 21.14 -4.33
C HIS A 207 -3.87 21.00 -4.20
N PRO A 208 -3.34 19.75 -4.14
CA PRO A 208 -1.90 19.55 -4.07
C PRO A 208 -1.24 20.15 -5.31
N GLU A 209 -0.12 20.86 -5.12
CA GLU A 209 0.64 21.43 -6.24
C GLU A 209 1.50 20.39 -6.98
N ASN A 210 1.81 19.28 -6.32
CA ASN A 210 2.67 18.23 -6.82
C ASN A 210 2.46 16.90 -6.07
N ASN A 211 3.04 15.81 -6.59
CA ASN A 211 2.97 14.48 -5.98
C ASN A 211 3.40 14.45 -4.51
N ARG A 212 4.42 15.22 -4.13
CA ARG A 212 4.87 15.30 -2.74
C ARG A 212 3.77 15.84 -1.83
N GLU A 213 3.19 17.00 -2.16
CA GLU A 213 2.10 17.56 -1.36
C GLU A 213 0.89 16.62 -1.30
N ALA A 214 0.58 15.96 -2.41
CA ALA A 214 -0.52 15.01 -2.47
C ALA A 214 -0.35 13.85 -1.47
N LEU A 215 0.88 13.30 -1.35
CA LEU A 215 1.16 12.26 -0.36
C LEU A 215 0.95 12.78 1.06
N TYR A 216 1.46 13.96 1.38
CA TYR A 216 1.28 14.58 2.70
C TYR A 216 -0.19 14.80 3.04
N TYR A 217 -0.96 15.41 2.13
CA TYR A 217 -2.40 15.62 2.34
C TYR A 217 -3.16 14.29 2.49
N SER A 218 -2.79 13.25 1.73
CA SER A 218 -3.47 11.94 1.81
C SER A 218 -3.34 11.28 3.19
N LEU A 219 -2.31 11.63 3.95
CA LEU A 219 -2.10 11.13 5.30
C LEU A 219 -2.87 11.92 6.35
N MET A 220 -3.55 13.01 6.02
CA MET A 220 -4.28 13.82 7.01
C MET A 220 -5.70 13.28 7.27
N PRO A 221 -6.19 13.35 8.53
CA PRO A 221 -7.46 12.76 8.89
C PRO A 221 -8.62 13.53 8.22
N GLY A 222 -9.50 12.78 7.55
CA GLY A 222 -10.69 13.32 6.89
C GLY A 222 -10.43 13.95 5.53
N ILE A 223 -9.22 13.81 4.97
CA ILE A 223 -8.93 14.21 3.58
C ILE A 223 -9.30 13.08 2.63
N SER A 224 -10.32 13.31 1.79
CA SER A 224 -10.71 12.41 0.70
C SER A 224 -11.49 13.18 -0.37
N SER A 225 -11.23 12.89 -1.66
CA SER A 225 -11.86 13.58 -2.80
C SER A 225 -13.35 13.26 -2.98
N LYS A 226 -13.85 12.18 -2.35
CA LYS A 226 -15.25 11.73 -2.44
C LYS A 226 -15.91 11.52 -1.07
N ALA A 227 -15.38 12.14 -0.01
CA ALA A 227 -15.92 12.06 1.36
C ALA A 227 -17.44 12.37 1.47
N TRP A 228 -17.99 13.12 0.51
CA TRP A 228 -19.41 13.48 0.43
C TRP A 228 -20.34 12.34 -0.04
N ARG A 229 -19.81 11.27 -0.65
CA ARG A 229 -20.61 10.18 -1.25
C ARG A 229 -21.02 9.09 -0.24
N HIS A 230 -20.44 9.05 0.95
CA HIS A 230 -20.80 8.03 1.94
C HIS A 230 -22.15 8.33 2.59
N LYS A 231 -23.06 7.34 2.60
CA LYS A 231 -24.30 7.39 3.39
C LYS A 231 -23.94 7.67 4.84
N LYS A 232 -24.45 8.77 5.40
CA LYS A 232 -24.29 9.07 6.82
C LYS A 232 -25.02 7.99 7.63
N LYS A 233 -24.28 7.13 8.35
CA LYS A 233 -24.87 6.31 9.43
C LYS A 233 -25.59 7.23 10.42
N LYS A 234 -26.67 6.74 11.05
CA LYS A 234 -27.38 7.49 12.10
C LYS A 234 -26.40 7.79 13.25
N ALA A 235 -26.55 8.93 13.93
CA ALA A 235 -25.56 9.41 14.90
C ALA A 235 -25.22 8.39 16.02
N HIS A 236 -26.19 7.59 16.45
CA HIS A 236 -25.99 6.53 17.47
C HIS A 236 -25.28 5.28 16.94
N GLN A 237 -25.14 5.13 15.62
CA GLN A 237 -24.39 4.05 14.96
C GLN A 237 -23.02 4.53 14.47
N LYS A 238 -22.70 5.82 14.65
CA LYS A 238 -21.39 6.36 14.32
C LYS A 238 -20.45 6.11 15.47
N SER A 239 -19.49 5.24 15.25
CA SER A 239 -18.26 5.26 16.02
C SER A 239 -17.40 6.45 15.57
N VAL A 240 -16.44 6.88 16.40
CA VAL A 240 -15.42 7.92 16.04
C VAL A 240 -14.72 7.57 14.70
N TRP A 241 -14.76 6.29 14.36
CA TRP A 241 -14.07 5.64 13.26
C TRP A 241 -14.90 5.45 11.99
N ASP A 242 -16.21 5.74 12.02
CA ASP A 242 -17.10 5.67 10.84
C ASP A 242 -17.01 6.92 9.95
N ASN A 243 -16.05 7.80 10.22
CA ASN A 243 -15.79 8.98 9.40
C ASN A 243 -14.85 8.59 8.25
N ALA A 244 -15.31 8.77 7.00
CA ALA A 244 -14.49 8.60 5.80
C ALA A 244 -13.19 9.42 5.88
N GLY A 245 -12.09 8.89 5.32
CA GLY A 245 -10.78 9.57 5.32
C GLY A 245 -9.93 9.39 6.58
N PHE A 246 -10.31 8.48 7.51
CA PHE A 246 -9.50 8.18 8.70
C PHE A 246 -8.68 6.90 8.57
N GLY A 247 -9.07 5.94 7.73
CA GLY A 247 -8.41 4.63 7.67
C GLY A 247 -6.93 4.71 7.29
N LEU A 248 -6.58 5.59 6.35
CA LEU A 248 -5.19 5.81 5.94
C LEU A 248 -4.40 6.58 7.02
N PHE A 249 -5.01 7.58 7.68
CA PHE A 249 -4.43 8.25 8.86
C PHE A 249 -4.04 7.23 9.94
N PHE A 250 -4.99 6.35 10.30
CA PHE A 250 -4.73 5.29 11.28
C PHE A 250 -3.64 4.33 10.83
N ALA A 251 -3.63 3.94 9.56
CA ALA A 251 -2.62 3.04 9.02
C ALA A 251 -1.21 3.63 9.21
N HIS A 252 -0.97 4.86 8.75
CA HIS A 252 0.39 5.41 8.81
C HIS A 252 0.85 5.69 10.23
N GLN A 253 -0.05 6.04 11.15
CA GLN A 253 0.28 6.20 12.55
C GLN A 253 0.60 4.86 13.23
N LEU A 254 -0.25 3.84 13.06
CA LEU A 254 -0.07 2.55 13.71
C LEU A 254 1.16 1.80 13.18
N PHE A 255 1.23 1.62 11.86
CA PHE A 255 2.32 0.90 11.23
C PHE A 255 3.64 1.71 11.28
N GLY A 256 3.57 3.04 11.21
CA GLY A 256 4.74 3.90 11.38
C GLY A 256 5.34 3.84 12.79
N GLU A 257 4.52 3.69 13.83
CA GLU A 257 4.98 3.60 15.23
C GLU A 257 5.42 2.20 15.65
N LEU A 258 4.86 1.15 15.05
CA LEU A 258 5.12 -0.24 15.43
C LEU A 258 5.87 -1.05 14.38
N GLY A 259 6.37 -0.41 13.32
CA GLY A 259 7.15 -1.07 12.28
C GLY A 259 7.53 -0.09 11.16
N HIS A 260 6.89 -0.22 10.00
CA HIS A 260 7.01 0.80 8.95
C HIS A 260 5.69 1.03 8.22
N PHE A 261 5.54 2.26 7.74
CA PHE A 261 4.54 2.63 6.74
C PHE A 261 5.26 3.30 5.57
N PHE A 262 5.16 2.73 4.39
CA PHE A 262 5.72 3.23 3.14
C PHE A 262 4.60 3.49 2.15
N LEU A 263 4.53 4.73 1.66
CA LEU A 263 3.54 5.15 0.67
C LEU A 263 4.28 5.73 -0.53
N ALA A 264 4.00 5.19 -1.71
CA ALA A 264 4.52 5.72 -2.96
C ALA A 264 3.36 5.94 -3.93
N SER A 265 3.43 7.03 -4.68
CA SER A 265 2.55 7.30 -5.81
C SER A 265 3.24 8.28 -6.73
N GLU A 266 3.30 7.95 -8.02
CA GLU A 266 3.70 8.86 -9.10
C GLU A 266 4.90 9.77 -8.74
N GLY A 267 6.12 9.30 -8.91
CA GLY A 267 7.32 10.14 -8.76
C GLY A 267 7.75 10.45 -7.32
N HIS A 268 6.90 10.29 -6.30
CA HIS A 268 7.28 10.54 -4.89
C HIS A 268 6.95 9.35 -3.97
N ALA A 269 7.69 9.24 -2.86
CA ALA A 269 7.43 8.29 -1.80
C ALA A 269 7.77 8.83 -0.41
N LEU A 270 7.04 8.36 0.59
CA LEU A 270 7.24 8.63 2.01
C LEU A 270 7.50 7.32 2.75
N LEU A 271 8.46 7.33 3.69
CA LEU A 271 8.71 6.24 4.62
C LEU A 271 8.61 6.76 6.05
N ILE A 272 7.74 6.14 6.82
CA ILE A 272 7.50 6.45 8.23
C ILE A 272 7.87 5.21 9.04
N LYS A 273 8.72 5.39 10.04
CA LYS A 273 9.13 4.40 11.03
C LYS A 273 9.22 5.08 12.40
N PRO A 274 9.46 4.35 13.50
CA PRO A 274 9.63 4.98 14.80
C PRO A 274 10.71 6.05 14.74
N ASN A 275 10.34 7.28 15.10
CA ASN A 275 11.22 8.46 15.09
C ASN A 275 11.85 8.82 13.73
N THR A 276 11.30 8.32 12.62
CA THR A 276 11.88 8.50 11.28
C THR A 276 10.80 8.88 10.28
N PHE A 277 11.05 9.97 9.56
CA PHE A 277 10.24 10.40 8.41
C PHE A 277 11.19 10.70 7.26
N GLU A 278 11.18 9.87 6.22
CA GLU A 278 12.04 10.01 5.04
C GLU A 278 11.20 10.17 3.78
N GLU A 279 11.77 10.86 2.79
CA GLU A 279 11.16 11.09 1.49
C GLU A 279 12.12 10.70 0.38
N PHE A 280 11.58 10.19 -0.71
CA PHE A 280 12.37 9.75 -1.87
C PHE A 280 11.63 10.06 -3.17
N GLU A 281 12.37 10.29 -4.25
CA GLU A 281 11.83 10.11 -5.59
C GLU A 281 11.54 8.62 -5.83
N CYS A 282 10.38 8.32 -6.41
CA CYS A 282 9.94 6.95 -6.66
C CYS A 282 9.07 6.89 -7.90
N ASN A 283 9.62 6.38 -9.00
CA ASN A 283 8.90 6.30 -10.26
C ASN A 283 8.07 5.02 -10.38
N ILE A 284 6.82 5.12 -9.95
CA ILE A 284 5.82 4.07 -10.10
C ILE A 284 4.50 4.63 -10.64
N LYS A 285 3.78 3.82 -11.42
CA LYS A 285 2.42 4.13 -11.88
C LYS A 285 1.37 3.74 -10.84
N GLY A 286 0.46 4.64 -10.49
CA GLY A 286 -0.57 4.43 -9.47
C GLY A 286 0.02 4.43 -8.06
N THR A 287 -0.66 3.79 -7.12
CA THR A 287 -0.28 3.80 -5.70
C THR A 287 0.39 2.50 -5.26
N LEU A 288 1.26 2.55 -4.24
CA LEU A 288 1.77 1.42 -3.50
C LEU A 288 1.84 1.78 -2.01
N VAL A 289 1.26 0.93 -1.16
CA VAL A 289 1.29 1.04 0.29
C VAL A 289 1.92 -0.22 0.86
N SER A 290 3.08 -0.09 1.50
CA SER A 290 3.73 -1.17 2.23
C SER A 290 3.72 -0.87 3.72
N MET A 291 3.35 -1.87 4.50
CA MET A 291 3.14 -1.75 5.93
C MET A 291 3.77 -2.94 6.64
N SER A 292 4.44 -2.67 7.76
CA SER A 292 4.94 -3.69 8.67
C SER A 292 4.59 -3.34 10.11
N ILE A 293 4.29 -4.35 10.90
CA ILE A 293 3.99 -4.21 12.33
C ILE A 293 4.65 -5.34 13.12
N ASP A 294 5.25 -4.98 14.25
CA ASP A 294 5.69 -5.89 15.31
C ASP A 294 4.51 -6.22 16.22
N LEU A 295 4.21 -7.52 16.34
CA LEU A 295 3.09 -8.08 17.09
C LEU A 295 3.50 -8.67 18.45
N SER A 296 4.76 -8.47 18.86
CA SER A 296 5.32 -9.05 20.09
C SER A 296 4.75 -8.43 21.38
N ASP A 297 4.18 -7.22 21.30
CA ASP A 297 3.66 -6.48 22.46
C ASP A 297 2.23 -5.99 22.22
N GLU A 298 1.26 -6.80 22.65
CA GLU A 298 -0.18 -6.51 22.52
C GLU A 298 -0.62 -5.28 23.32
N GLU A 299 -0.04 -5.06 24.51
CA GLU A 299 -0.36 -3.90 25.35
C GLU A 299 0.08 -2.60 24.67
N LYS A 300 1.27 -2.60 24.09
CA LYS A 300 1.78 -1.46 23.30
C LYS A 300 0.92 -1.21 22.06
N ILE A 301 0.47 -2.26 21.37
CA ILE A 301 -0.46 -2.13 20.23
C ILE A 301 -1.75 -1.43 20.65
N ASP A 302 -2.42 -1.95 21.69
CA ASP A 302 -3.68 -1.40 22.16
C ASP A 302 -3.53 0.03 22.71
N ALA A 303 -2.42 0.33 23.38
CA ALA A 303 -2.09 1.68 23.84
C ALA A 303 -1.88 2.64 22.65
N CYS A 304 -1.16 2.20 21.62
CA CYS A 304 -0.96 2.96 20.38
C CYS A 304 -2.31 3.26 19.71
N ILE A 305 -3.16 2.25 19.51
CA ILE A 305 -4.49 2.41 18.89
C ILE A 305 -5.34 3.46 19.63
N LYS A 306 -5.38 3.39 20.97
CA LYS A 306 -6.10 4.38 21.81
C LYS A 306 -5.51 5.79 21.69
N GLY A 307 -4.19 5.90 21.58
CA GLY A 307 -3.48 7.16 21.38
C GLY A 307 -3.82 7.83 20.05
N ILE A 308 -3.85 7.05 18.96
CA ILE A 308 -4.11 7.56 17.61
C ILE A 308 -5.52 8.15 17.50
N SER A 309 -6.54 7.58 18.16
CA SER A 309 -7.89 8.15 18.14
C SER A 309 -7.94 9.56 18.71
N LYS A 310 -7.26 9.78 19.84
CA LYS A 310 -7.15 11.09 20.47
C LYS A 310 -6.37 12.06 19.59
N LEU A 311 -5.30 11.58 18.96
CA LEU A 311 -4.50 12.39 18.05
C LEU A 311 -5.30 12.82 16.83
N ALA A 312 -6.03 11.90 16.18
CA ALA A 312 -6.83 12.18 15.00
C ALA A 312 -7.88 13.27 15.26
N GLN A 313 -8.51 13.25 16.44
CA GLN A 313 -9.44 14.29 16.86
C GLN A 313 -8.74 15.66 17.03
N LYS A 314 -7.60 15.70 17.75
CA LYS A 314 -6.83 16.95 17.94
C LYS A 314 -6.34 17.54 16.62
N VAL A 315 -5.82 16.70 15.72
CA VAL A 315 -5.37 17.11 14.39
C VAL A 315 -6.51 17.73 13.61
N LYS A 316 -7.69 17.09 13.60
CA LYS A 316 -8.87 17.60 12.91
C LYS A 316 -9.38 18.91 13.51
N GLU A 317 -9.32 19.08 14.82
CA GLU A 317 -9.73 20.32 15.51
C GLU A 317 -8.78 21.48 15.21
N ARG A 318 -7.46 21.22 15.14
CA ARG A 318 -6.45 22.28 15.00
C ARG A 318 -6.09 22.62 13.57
N ILE A 319 -5.86 21.61 12.72
CA ILE A 319 -5.48 21.79 11.31
C ILE A 319 -6.73 21.92 10.43
N GLY A 320 -7.84 21.30 10.85
CA GLY A 320 -9.07 21.28 10.05
C GLY A 320 -8.97 20.35 8.83
N VAL A 321 -10.05 20.33 8.06
CA VAL A 321 -10.15 19.61 6.77
C VAL A 321 -10.48 20.54 5.60
N LYS A 322 -10.76 21.82 5.88
CA LYS A 322 -11.08 22.84 4.88
C LYS A 322 -9.96 23.88 4.89
N SER A 323 -9.38 24.17 3.73
CA SER A 323 -8.30 25.16 3.58
C SER A 323 -7.07 24.83 4.42
N VAL A 324 -6.66 23.55 4.40
CA VAL A 324 -5.52 23.04 5.15
C VAL A 324 -4.22 23.66 4.59
N CYS A 325 -3.44 24.30 5.46
CA CYS A 325 -2.14 24.85 5.08
C CYS A 325 -1.07 23.75 5.01
N PHE A 326 -0.36 23.66 3.88
CA PHE A 326 0.68 22.64 3.67
C PHE A 326 1.76 22.67 4.76
N ALA A 327 2.22 23.86 5.15
CA ALA A 327 3.26 24.00 6.19
C ALA A 327 2.85 23.38 7.54
N SER A 328 1.56 23.46 7.89
CA SER A 328 1.03 22.83 9.11
C SER A 328 0.98 21.31 8.99
N VAL A 329 0.60 20.80 7.81
CA VAL A 329 0.61 19.35 7.51
C VAL A 329 2.04 18.80 7.56
N GLU A 330 2.97 19.49 6.92
CA GLU A 330 4.37 19.12 6.92
C GLU A 330 4.97 19.13 8.32
N GLY A 331 4.72 20.19 9.09
CA GLY A 331 5.15 20.28 10.49
C GLY A 331 4.64 19.11 11.31
N PHE A 332 3.34 18.79 11.21
CA PHE A 332 2.74 17.66 11.90
C PHE A 332 3.39 16.32 11.53
N LEU A 333 3.49 16.01 10.24
CA LEU A 333 4.01 14.71 9.79
C LEU A 333 5.49 14.51 10.11
N ARG A 334 6.31 15.57 10.07
CA ARG A 334 7.75 15.47 10.35
C ARG A 334 8.09 15.43 11.84
N THR A 335 7.33 16.13 12.67
CA THR A 335 7.69 16.36 14.08
C THR A 335 6.78 15.63 15.06
N GLY A 336 5.67 15.07 14.59
CA GLY A 336 4.60 14.53 15.44
C GLY A 336 3.94 15.60 16.33
N SER A 337 4.33 16.87 16.18
CA SER A 337 3.85 17.99 16.98
C SER A 337 2.84 18.79 16.17
N LEU A 338 1.68 19.01 16.80
CA LEU A 338 0.62 19.85 16.24
C LEU A 338 0.94 21.32 16.34
#